data_AF-A0A931IGJ4-F1
#
_entry.id   AF-A0A931IGJ4-F1
#
_cell.length_a   1.000
_cell.length_b   1.000
_cell.length_c   1.000
_cell.angle_alpha   90.00
_cell.angle_beta   90.00
_cell.angle_gamma   90.00
#
_symmetry.space_group_name_H-M   'P 1'
#
loop_
_entity.id
_entity.type
_entity.pdbx_description
1 polymer ?
#
loop_
_entity_poly.entity_id
_entity_poly.type
_entity_poly.pdbx_seq_one_letter_code
_entity_poly.pdbx_strand_id
1 'polypeptide(L)'
;MSHVLRVLATVVLSAAALTTVATGVASADYTVTVTCEVVSKSGRYRTVQAKATGPTWKVATERATASARRTLKTGESIVSCVDR
;
A
#
# COMPACT_ATOMS: atom_id res chain seq x y z
N MET A 1 19.64 -52.92 -30.78
CA MET A 1 18.17 -53.07 -30.75
C MET A 1 17.62 -52.16 -29.67
N SER A 2 16.64 -51.34 -30.05
CA SER A 2 16.02 -50.22 -29.34
C SER A 2 15.27 -50.59 -28.06
N HIS A 3 14.89 -49.59 -27.25
CA HIS A 3 14.15 -49.77 -26.00
C HIS A 3 14.36 -48.63 -24.98
N VAL A 4 13.93 -47.43 -25.34
CA VAL A 4 13.82 -46.20 -24.51
C VAL A 4 12.95 -46.42 -23.26
N LEU A 5 13.35 -45.90 -22.10
CA LEU A 5 12.41 -45.34 -21.11
C LEU A 5 13.05 -44.23 -20.26
N ARG A 6 12.49 -43.02 -20.40
CA ARG A 6 12.76 -41.78 -19.66
C ARG A 6 12.29 -41.91 -18.21
N VAL A 7 13.02 -41.37 -17.23
CA VAL A 7 12.42 -40.55 -16.14
C VAL A 7 13.44 -39.53 -15.62
N LEU A 8 12.93 -38.32 -15.44
CA LEU A 8 13.53 -37.10 -14.91
C LEU A 8 14.29 -37.28 -13.57
N ALA A 9 15.38 -36.55 -13.39
CA ALA A 9 15.76 -36.03 -12.06
C ALA A 9 16.50 -34.70 -12.21
N THR A 10 15.66 -33.67 -12.24
CA THR A 10 15.86 -32.26 -11.96
C THR A 10 17.18 -31.85 -11.32
N VAL A 11 17.84 -30.90 -11.99
CA VAL A 11 18.94 -30.08 -11.51
C VAL A 11 18.56 -29.40 -10.19
N VAL A 12 19.14 -29.82 -9.06
CA VAL A 12 19.07 -29.04 -7.82
C VAL A 12 20.24 -28.07 -7.83
N LEU A 13 19.97 -26.92 -8.44
CA LEU A 13 20.86 -25.76 -8.53
C LEU A 13 21.05 -25.16 -7.12
N SER A 14 22.31 -24.92 -6.79
CA SER A 14 22.83 -24.37 -5.54
C SER A 14 22.07 -23.12 -5.07
N ALA A 15 21.36 -23.22 -3.94
CA ALA A 15 20.88 -22.05 -3.21
C ALA A 15 21.97 -21.62 -2.22
N ALA A 16 22.89 -20.79 -2.69
CA ALA A 16 23.76 -20.01 -1.83
C ALA A 16 22.90 -19.29 -0.78
N ALA A 17 23.18 -19.56 0.49
CA ALA A 17 22.64 -18.80 1.60
C ALA A 17 23.16 -17.36 1.49
N LEU A 18 22.41 -16.51 0.80
CA LEU A 18 22.57 -15.07 0.88
C LEU A 18 22.19 -14.67 2.30
N THR A 19 23.19 -14.53 3.16
CA THR A 19 23.09 -13.78 4.40
C THR A 19 22.77 -12.34 4.02
N THR A 20 21.48 -12.03 3.87
CA THR A 20 21.01 -10.66 3.75
C THR A 20 21.33 -9.97 5.06
N VAL A 21 22.38 -9.17 5.06
CA VAL A 21 22.67 -8.19 6.10
C VAL A 21 21.44 -7.30 6.26
N ALA A 22 20.67 -7.57 7.32
CA ALA A 22 19.61 -6.70 7.78
C ALA A 22 20.28 -5.43 8.32
N THR A 23 20.59 -4.49 7.43
CA THR A 23 20.82 -3.11 7.81
C THR A 23 19.48 -2.56 8.29
N GLY A 24 19.17 -2.83 9.56
CA GLY A 24 18.04 -2.27 10.27
C GLY A 24 18.21 -0.76 10.45
N VAL A 25 18.04 0.00 9.38
CA VAL A 25 17.47 1.33 9.50
C VAL A 25 15.99 1.12 9.75
N ALA A 26 15.61 0.99 11.02
CA ALA A 26 14.23 1.19 11.45
C ALA A 26 13.90 2.65 11.12
N SER A 27 13.57 2.89 9.85
CA SER A 27 12.95 4.13 9.42
C SER A 27 11.66 4.17 10.21
N ALA A 28 11.56 5.08 11.18
CA ALA A 28 10.34 5.26 11.94
C ALA A 28 9.28 5.77 10.96
N ASP A 29 8.63 4.82 10.30
CA ASP A 29 7.63 5.06 9.29
C ASP A 29 6.37 5.56 10.00
N TYR A 30 6.05 6.84 9.78
CA TYR A 30 4.84 7.43 10.33
C TYR A 30 3.65 6.88 9.56
N THR A 31 2.72 6.28 10.29
CA THR A 31 1.47 5.80 9.73
C THR A 31 0.34 6.70 10.18
N VAL A 32 -0.31 7.37 9.23
CA VAL A 32 -1.38 8.34 9.48
C VAL A 32 -2.68 7.81 8.89
N THR A 33 -3.78 8.00 9.61
CA THR A 33 -5.12 7.77 9.09
C THR A 33 -5.83 9.10 8.95
N VAL A 34 -6.31 9.43 7.75
CA VAL A 34 -7.17 10.60 7.54
C VAL A 34 -8.61 10.15 7.37
N THR A 35 -9.52 10.88 7.98
CA THR A 35 -10.96 10.75 7.76
C THR A 35 -11.44 12.06 7.13
N CYS A 36 -11.88 11.97 5.88
CA CYS A 36 -12.41 13.09 5.13
C CYS A 36 -13.93 13.01 5.07
N GLU A 37 -14.60 14.11 5.37
CA GLU A 37 -16.01 14.30 5.08
C GLU A 37 -16.18 14.74 3.63
N VAL A 38 -17.09 14.07 2.94
CA VAL A 38 -17.33 14.23 1.51
C VAL A 38 -18.81 14.52 1.32
N VAL A 39 -19.10 15.54 0.51
CA VAL A 39 -20.46 15.90 0.11
C VAL A 39 -20.67 15.55 -1.36
N SER A 40 -21.80 14.93 -1.68
CA SER A 40 -22.24 14.71 -3.06
C SER A 40 -22.94 15.95 -3.61
N LYS A 41 -23.07 16.04 -4.94
CA LYS A 41 -23.88 17.07 -5.61
C LYS A 41 -25.35 17.12 -5.16
N SER A 42 -25.86 16.02 -4.59
CA SER A 42 -27.19 15.91 -3.99
C SER A 42 -27.25 16.34 -2.51
N GLY A 43 -26.16 16.85 -1.96
CA GLY A 43 -26.07 17.28 -0.56
C GLY A 43 -25.95 16.14 0.45
N ARG A 44 -25.67 14.90 0.01
CA ARG A 44 -25.47 13.77 0.92
C ARG A 44 -24.04 13.76 1.43
N TYR A 45 -23.90 13.66 2.74
CA TYR A 45 -22.61 13.55 3.40
C TYR A 45 -22.22 12.08 3.59
N ARG A 46 -20.95 11.78 3.38
CA ARG A 46 -20.34 10.50 3.76
C ARG A 46 -18.88 10.71 4.16
N THR A 47 -18.36 9.78 4.94
CA THR A 47 -16.95 9.79 5.33
C THR A 47 -16.14 8.85 4.45
N VAL A 48 -14.93 9.29 4.08
CA VAL A 48 -13.91 8.49 3.41
C VAL A 48 -12.71 8.42 4.35
N GLN A 49 -12.29 7.20 4.67
CA GLN A 49 -11.08 6.98 5.46
C GLN A 49 -9.97 6.45 4.56
N ALA A 50 -8.78 7.00 4.72
CA ALA A 50 -7.59 6.53 4.03
C ALA A 50 -6.40 6.49 4.98
N LYS A 51 -5.58 5.46 4.84
CA LYS A 51 -4.38 5.24 5.65
C LYS A 51 -3.16 5.26 4.74
N ALA A 52 -2.10 5.93 5.16
CA ALA A 52 -0.84 5.90 4.45
C ALA A 52 0.34 6.00 5.39
N THR A 53 1.48 5.55 4.89
CA THR A 53 2.74 5.52 5.60
C THR A 53 3.77 6.39 4.88
N GLY A 54 4.64 7.06 5.64
CA GLY A 54 5.69 7.91 5.08
C GLY A 54 6.83 8.20 6.05
N PRO A 55 7.96 8.72 5.53
CA PRO A 55 9.15 9.01 6.34
C PRO A 55 8.93 10.14 7.35
N THR A 56 7.86 10.92 7.20
CA THR A 56 7.44 11.97 8.14
C THR A 56 5.91 12.00 8.24
N TRP A 57 5.39 12.53 9.36
CA TRP A 57 3.94 12.74 9.55
C TRP A 57 3.30 13.51 8.40
N LYS A 58 3.95 14.59 7.93
CA LYS A 58 3.46 15.42 6.82
C LYS A 58 3.33 14.61 5.53
N VAL A 59 4.35 13.83 5.16
CA VAL A 59 4.32 13.01 3.94
C VAL A 59 3.28 11.90 4.05
N ALA A 60 3.14 11.26 5.21
CA ALA A 60 2.11 10.25 5.45
C ALA A 60 0.71 10.86 5.34
N THR A 61 0.47 12.04 5.90
CA THR A 61 -0.80 12.78 5.82
C THR A 61 -1.15 13.19 4.39
N GLU A 62 -0.19 13.73 3.64
CA GLU A 62 -0.39 14.10 2.23
C GLU A 62 -0.75 12.88 1.38
N ARG A 63 -0.05 11.75 1.57
CA ARG A 63 -0.36 10.48 0.90
C ARG A 63 -1.74 9.95 1.27
N ALA A 64 -2.09 9.98 2.55
CA ALA A 64 -3.40 9.53 3.03
C ALA A 64 -4.53 10.40 2.44
N THR A 65 -4.34 11.73 2.41
CA THR A 65 -5.29 12.68 1.81
C THR A 65 -5.43 12.48 0.30
N ALA A 66 -4.32 12.26 -0.40
CA ALA A 66 -4.33 11.94 -1.82
C ALA A 66 -5.08 10.62 -2.10
N SER A 67 -4.89 9.61 -1.26
CA SER A 67 -5.64 8.35 -1.32
C SER A 67 -7.14 8.57 -1.09
N ALA A 68 -7.52 9.37 -0.09
CA ALA A 68 -8.93 9.72 0.14
C ALA A 68 -9.56 10.43 -1.07
N ARG A 69 -8.82 11.34 -1.72
CA ARG A 69 -9.26 12.00 -2.96
C ARG A 69 -9.51 11.03 -4.11
N ARG A 70 -8.72 9.95 -4.22
CA ARG A 70 -8.93 8.91 -5.25
C ARG A 70 -10.18 8.07 -5.00
N THR A 71 -10.70 8.02 -3.78
CA THR A 71 -11.94 7.31 -3.44
C THR A 71 -13.20 8.15 -3.72
N LEU A 72 -13.03 9.41 -4.15
CA LEU A 72 -14.15 10.26 -4.55
C LEU A 72 -14.75 9.75 -5.86
N LYS A 73 -16.07 9.74 -5.91
CA LYS A 73 -16.85 9.47 -7.13
C LYS A 73 -17.13 10.78 -7.85
N THR A 74 -17.50 10.68 -9.12
CA THR A 74 -17.89 11.85 -9.93
C THR A 74 -19.00 12.64 -9.24
N GLY A 75 -18.77 13.95 -9.05
CA GLY A 75 -19.73 14.83 -8.38
C GLY A 75 -19.66 14.82 -6.85
N GLU A 76 -18.63 14.21 -6.27
CA GLU A 76 -18.31 14.33 -4.85
C GLU A 76 -17.19 15.35 -4.60
N SER A 77 -17.20 15.98 -3.43
CA SER A 77 -16.18 16.95 -3.02
C SER A 77 -15.86 16.79 -1.54
N ILE A 78 -14.57 16.86 -1.20
CA ILE A 78 -14.11 16.86 0.19
C ILE A 78 -14.43 18.22 0.81
N VAL A 79 -15.10 18.20 1.96
CA VAL A 79 -15.45 19.40 2.74
C VAL A 79 -14.42 19.63 3.83
N SER A 80 -14.02 18.57 4.53
CA SER A 80 -13.07 18.61 5.63
C SER A 80 -12.31 17.29 5.73
N CYS A 81 -11.06 17.32 6.20
CA CYS A 81 -10.30 16.13 6.56
C CYS A 81 -9.69 16.32 7.94
N VAL A 82 -9.71 15.26 8.74
CA VAL A 82 -9.04 15.20 10.04
C VAL A 82 -8.08 14.01 10.04
N ASP A 83 -6.84 14.24 10.45
CA ASP A 83 -5.87 13.18 10.74
C ASP A 83 -6.06 12.66 12.17
N ARG A 84 -5.89 11.34 12.33
CA ARG A 84 -5.90 10.61 13.61
C ARG A 84 -4.76 9.61 13.66
#